data_AF-A0A6G8F6V9-F1
#
_entry.id   AF-A0A6G8F6V9-F1
#
_cell.length_a   1.000
_cell.length_b   1.000
_cell.length_c   1.000
_cell.angle_alpha   90.00
_cell.angle_beta   90.00
_cell.angle_gamma   90.00
#
_symmetry.space_group_name_H-M   'P 1'
#
loop_
_entity.id
_entity.type
_entity.pdbx_description
1 polymer ?
#
loop_
_entity_poly.entity_id
_entity_poly.type
_entity_poly.pdbx_seq_one_letter_code
_entity_poly.pdbx_strand_id
1 'polypeptide(L)'
;MNKTKGCLIANFATVPFNFKTTQMFRDINFKVFKKLLTKSKLTSITIDIDSSVINVEGHQEGASKGYNPKKLGNRCYNIQFAFCDELKAYVTGFVRSGNTYTANGAAEMIKEIVANIKSDDLEILFRMDSGYFDEKIIETIESLGCKYLIKAKSYSTLTSQATNSSIVFVKGEEGRETTELYTKLVKWEKDRRFVVSRVLKPEKERAQLSLLEGSEYDYFFFVTNTTLLSEKVVIYYEKRGNAENYIKEAKYDMAVGHLLLKSFWANEAVFQMMMLSYNLFLLFKFDSLDSSEYRQQIKTFRLKYVFLAAKIIKTARYVIMKLSENYPYKGVYEKCLV
;
A
#
# COMPACT_ATOMS: atom_id res chain seq x y z
N MET A 1 5.69 -29.98 24.74
CA MET A 1 5.81 -29.07 23.58
C MET A 1 5.04 -29.67 22.40
N ASN A 2 4.35 -28.86 21.58
CA ASN A 2 3.58 -29.22 20.37
C ASN A 2 2.13 -29.75 20.51
N LYS A 3 1.22 -29.00 21.13
CA LYS A 3 -0.24 -29.16 20.88
C LYS A 3 -1.03 -27.89 20.53
N THR A 4 -0.42 -26.71 20.55
CA THR A 4 -1.14 -25.44 20.35
C THR A 4 -1.11 -24.88 18.92
N LYS A 5 -0.33 -25.45 17.99
CA LYS A 5 -0.31 -24.99 16.58
C LYS A 5 -1.54 -25.44 15.75
N GLY A 6 -2.31 -26.43 16.23
CA GLY A 6 -3.46 -26.97 15.49
C GLY A 6 -4.82 -26.32 15.79
N CYS A 7 -4.97 -25.63 16.92
CA CYS A 7 -6.31 -25.27 17.43
C CYS A 7 -6.95 -24.08 16.69
N LEU A 8 -6.17 -23.07 16.30
CA LEU A 8 -6.68 -21.89 15.59
C LEU A 8 -7.02 -22.17 14.12
N ILE A 9 -6.22 -23.00 13.44
CA ILE A 9 -6.43 -23.34 12.02
C ILE A 9 -7.63 -24.31 11.89
N ALA A 10 -7.81 -25.25 12.83
CA ALA A 10 -8.91 -26.21 12.79
C ALA A 10 -10.29 -25.55 12.99
N ASN A 11 -10.40 -24.55 13.88
CA ASN A 11 -11.67 -23.84 14.13
C ASN A 11 -12.01 -22.79 13.05
N PHE A 12 -11.03 -22.31 12.28
CA PHE A 12 -11.29 -21.41 11.14
C PHE A 12 -11.88 -22.15 9.93
N ALA A 13 -11.62 -23.45 9.79
CA ALA A 13 -12.12 -24.26 8.71
C ALA A 13 -13.63 -24.58 8.83
N THR A 14 -14.23 -24.42 10.02
CA THR A 14 -15.63 -24.75 10.29
C THR A 14 -16.58 -23.55 10.22
N VAL A 15 -16.05 -22.32 10.20
CA VAL A 15 -16.86 -21.10 10.03
C VAL A 15 -16.99 -20.79 8.53
N PRO A 16 -18.22 -20.74 7.97
CA PRO A 16 -18.41 -20.39 6.56
C PRO A 16 -18.19 -18.88 6.39
N PHE A 17 -16.97 -18.48 6.04
CA PHE A 17 -16.70 -17.12 5.58
C PHE A 17 -17.35 -16.90 4.22
N ASN A 18 -17.92 -15.72 4.02
CA ASN A 18 -18.51 -15.27 2.78
C ASN A 18 -18.20 -13.79 2.58
N PHE A 19 -18.61 -13.25 1.43
CA PHE A 19 -18.42 -11.84 1.07
C PHE A 19 -18.89 -10.86 2.16
N LYS A 20 -20.05 -11.11 2.78
CA LYS A 20 -20.61 -10.24 3.81
C LYS A 20 -19.71 -10.20 5.05
N THR A 21 -19.25 -11.36 5.52
CA THR A 21 -18.35 -11.44 6.68
C THR A 21 -17.01 -10.76 6.40
N THR A 22 -16.46 -10.90 5.19
CA THR A 22 -15.22 -10.22 4.81
C THR A 22 -15.39 -8.72 4.72
N GLN A 23 -16.54 -8.23 4.22
CA GLN A 23 -16.84 -6.80 4.20
C GLN A 23 -16.95 -6.23 5.63
N MET A 24 -17.55 -6.97 6.57
CA MET A 24 -17.58 -6.54 7.99
C MET A 24 -16.17 -6.34 8.57
N PHE A 25 -15.20 -7.19 8.21
CA PHE A 25 -13.80 -6.97 8.63
C PHE A 25 -13.19 -5.73 7.98
N ARG A 26 -13.51 -5.43 6.71
CA ARG A 26 -13.07 -4.21 6.02
C ARG A 26 -13.63 -2.97 6.70
N ASP A 27 -14.90 -2.98 7.08
CA ASP A 27 -15.53 -1.89 7.82
C ASP A 27 -14.86 -1.66 9.19
N ILE A 28 -14.48 -2.74 9.89
CA ILE A 28 -13.70 -2.65 11.12
C ILE A 28 -12.32 -2.03 10.85
N ASN A 29 -11.62 -2.49 9.80
CA ASN A 29 -10.34 -1.91 9.38
C ASN A 29 -10.45 -0.39 9.13
N PHE A 30 -11.49 0.06 8.43
CA PHE A 30 -11.76 1.49 8.26
C PHE A 30 -11.99 2.23 9.57
N LYS A 31 -12.74 1.65 10.52
CA LYS A 31 -12.94 2.28 11.85
C LYS A 31 -11.63 2.45 12.60
N VAL A 32 -10.75 1.45 12.57
CA VAL A 32 -9.43 1.52 13.20
C VAL A 32 -8.53 2.55 12.49
N PHE A 33 -8.54 2.57 11.16
CA PHE A 33 -7.81 3.57 10.38
C PHE A 33 -8.29 5.00 10.65
N LYS A 34 -9.61 5.23 10.71
CA LYS A 34 -10.19 6.54 11.08
C LYS A 34 -9.70 7.00 12.45
N LYS A 35 -9.62 6.09 13.43
CA LYS A 35 -9.09 6.43 14.76
C LYS A 35 -7.62 6.88 14.69
N LEU A 36 -6.79 6.23 13.86
CA LEU A 36 -5.41 6.67 13.60
C LEU A 36 -5.37 8.07 12.97
N LEU A 37 -6.20 8.30 11.95
CA LEU A 37 -6.27 9.56 11.23
C LEU A 37 -6.75 10.72 12.12
N THR A 38 -7.80 10.53 12.92
CA THR A 38 -8.27 11.54 13.87
C THR A 38 -7.21 11.88 14.91
N LYS A 39 -6.46 10.88 15.39
CA LYS A 39 -5.38 11.10 16.37
C LYS A 39 -4.19 11.87 15.79
N SER A 40 -3.87 11.66 14.51
CA SER A 40 -2.75 12.34 13.87
C SER A 40 -3.02 13.81 13.55
N LYS A 41 -4.30 14.22 13.50
CA LYS A 41 -4.73 15.58 13.15
C LYS A 41 -4.23 16.04 11.77
N LEU A 42 -3.96 15.10 10.87
CA LEU A 42 -3.55 15.41 9.50
C LEU A 42 -4.75 15.95 8.72
N THR A 43 -4.51 17.03 7.97
CA THR A 43 -5.47 17.65 7.04
C THR A 43 -5.17 17.31 5.58
N SER A 44 -4.04 16.66 5.31
CA SER A 44 -3.69 16.12 3.99
C SER A 44 -3.01 14.77 4.17
N ILE A 45 -3.39 13.79 3.35
CA ILE A 45 -2.83 12.45 3.35
C ILE A 45 -2.59 11.91 1.94
N THR A 46 -1.59 11.05 1.84
CA THR A 46 -1.25 10.32 0.62
C THR A 46 -1.66 8.86 0.75
N ILE A 47 -2.45 8.38 -0.20
CA ILE A 47 -2.88 6.99 -0.28
C ILE A 47 -2.16 6.32 -1.44
N ASP A 48 -1.23 5.44 -1.10
CA ASP A 48 -0.54 4.57 -2.04
C ASP A 48 -1.38 3.34 -2.33
N ILE A 49 -1.77 3.17 -3.61
CA ILE A 49 -2.41 1.94 -4.08
C ILE A 49 -1.40 1.11 -4.84
N ASP A 50 -1.26 -0.14 -4.43
CA ASP A 50 -0.36 -1.09 -5.07
C ASP A 50 -0.89 -2.52 -4.97
N SER A 51 -0.32 -3.41 -5.77
CA SER A 51 -0.71 -4.81 -5.77
C SER A 51 0.47 -5.74 -5.49
N SER A 52 0.18 -6.92 -4.99
CA SER A 52 1.21 -7.88 -4.69
C SER A 52 0.76 -9.31 -4.91
N VAL A 53 1.60 -10.05 -5.63
CA VAL A 53 1.35 -11.45 -5.98
C VAL A 53 1.71 -12.35 -4.80
N ILE A 54 0.85 -13.30 -4.49
CA ILE A 54 1.06 -14.33 -3.48
C ILE A 54 0.97 -15.69 -4.15
N ASN A 55 2.10 -16.40 -4.17
CA ASN A 55 2.17 -17.72 -4.77
C ASN A 55 1.38 -18.73 -3.96
N VAL A 56 0.67 -19.61 -4.67
CA VAL A 56 -0.11 -20.70 -4.10
C VAL A 56 0.42 -22.01 -4.67
N GLU A 57 0.78 -22.95 -3.81
CA GLU A 57 1.32 -24.28 -4.22
C GLU A 57 0.24 -25.35 -4.35
N GLY A 58 -1.02 -25.03 -3.99
CA GLY A 58 -2.16 -25.94 -4.09
C GLY A 58 -3.25 -25.46 -5.06
N HIS A 59 -4.42 -26.05 -4.88
CA HIS A 59 -5.64 -25.75 -5.66
C HIS A 59 -6.66 -24.98 -4.81
N GLN A 60 -6.22 -23.92 -4.14
CA GLN A 60 -7.11 -23.04 -3.39
C GLN A 60 -8.12 -22.36 -4.33
N GLU A 61 -9.34 -22.17 -3.85
CA GLU A 61 -10.43 -21.53 -4.56
C GLU A 61 -10.03 -20.10 -5.02
N GLY A 62 -10.37 -19.75 -6.25
CA GLY A 62 -10.04 -18.44 -6.83
C GLY A 62 -8.56 -18.22 -7.15
N ALA A 63 -7.63 -19.13 -6.79
CA ALA A 63 -6.23 -19.02 -7.19
C ALA A 63 -6.05 -19.48 -8.65
N SER A 64 -5.46 -18.63 -9.48
CA SER A 64 -5.30 -18.87 -10.92
C SER A 64 -3.89 -18.51 -11.37
N LYS A 65 -3.49 -19.02 -12.54
CA LYS A 65 -2.18 -18.69 -13.11
C LYS A 65 -2.21 -17.26 -13.62
N GLY A 66 -1.27 -16.43 -13.17
CA GLY A 66 -1.13 -15.06 -13.60
C GLY A 66 0.33 -14.63 -13.58
N TYR A 67 0.57 -13.31 -13.63
CA TYR A 67 1.93 -12.78 -13.52
C TYR A 67 2.52 -13.15 -12.16
N ASN A 68 3.57 -13.98 -12.16
CA ASN A 68 4.31 -14.37 -10.97
C ASN A 68 5.79 -14.50 -11.32
N PRO A 69 6.59 -13.44 -11.15
CA PRO A 69 7.98 -13.42 -11.61
C PRO A 69 8.88 -14.38 -10.83
N LYS A 70 8.51 -14.72 -9.58
CA LYS A 70 9.30 -15.61 -8.72
C LYS A 70 9.03 -17.09 -8.98
N LYS A 71 7.79 -17.43 -9.37
CA LYS A 71 7.33 -18.81 -9.59
C LYS A 71 6.40 -18.85 -10.81
N LEU A 72 7.00 -18.75 -11.99
CA LEU A 72 6.30 -18.75 -13.28
C LEU A 72 5.43 -20.00 -13.42
N GLY A 73 4.19 -19.83 -13.90
CA GLY A 73 3.26 -20.94 -14.16
C GLY A 73 2.52 -21.47 -12.93
N ASN A 74 2.87 -21.04 -11.72
CA ASN A 74 2.12 -21.38 -10.51
C ASN A 74 0.80 -20.59 -10.41
N ARG A 75 -0.16 -21.17 -9.69
CA ARG A 75 -1.35 -20.43 -9.26
C ARG A 75 -0.94 -19.37 -8.25
N CYS A 76 -1.61 -18.23 -8.28
CA CYS A 76 -1.39 -17.17 -7.32
C CYS A 76 -2.69 -16.43 -7.02
N TYR A 77 -2.63 -15.65 -5.94
CA TYR A 77 -3.53 -14.52 -5.72
C TYR A 77 -2.80 -13.23 -6.08
N ASN A 78 -3.57 -12.22 -6.46
CA ASN A 78 -3.12 -10.85 -6.64
C ASN A 78 -3.85 -9.97 -5.62
N ILE A 79 -3.20 -9.64 -4.51
CA ILE A 79 -3.80 -8.80 -3.46
C ILE A 79 -3.61 -7.34 -3.82
N GLN A 80 -4.68 -6.55 -3.75
CA GLN A 80 -4.62 -5.09 -3.87
C GLN A 80 -4.62 -4.46 -2.48
N PHE A 81 -3.78 -3.46 -2.28
CA PHE A 81 -3.59 -2.75 -1.03
C PHE A 81 -3.70 -1.25 -1.21
N ALA A 82 -4.24 -0.58 -0.20
CA ALA A 82 -4.15 0.86 -0.02
C ALA A 82 -3.53 1.17 1.35
N PHE A 83 -2.45 1.95 1.34
CA PHE A 83 -1.75 2.41 2.56
C PHE A 83 -1.71 3.94 2.60
N CYS A 84 -1.82 4.51 3.80
CA CYS A 84 -1.57 5.92 4.07
C CYS A 84 -0.07 6.10 4.38
N ASP A 85 0.65 6.87 3.56
CA ASP A 85 2.12 7.05 3.66
C ASP A 85 2.51 7.72 4.98
N GLU A 86 1.82 8.79 5.35
CA GLU A 86 2.12 9.60 6.55
C GLU A 86 1.96 8.80 7.85
N LEU A 87 0.95 7.92 7.90
CA LEU A 87 0.66 7.09 9.07
C LEU A 87 1.30 5.71 8.99
N LYS A 88 1.84 5.33 7.83
CA LYS A 88 2.24 3.95 7.49
C LYS A 88 1.12 2.95 7.76
N ALA A 89 -0.13 3.38 7.62
CA ALA A 89 -1.30 2.63 8.08
C ALA A 89 -2.04 1.99 6.91
N TYR A 90 -2.56 0.79 7.13
CA TYR A 90 -3.42 0.14 6.15
C TYR A 90 -4.78 0.84 6.12
N VAL A 91 -5.24 1.22 4.93
CA VAL A 91 -6.56 1.81 4.73
C VAL A 91 -7.57 0.70 4.43
N THR A 92 -7.32 -0.02 3.33
CA THR A 92 -8.16 -1.14 2.87
C THR A 92 -7.41 -1.95 1.81
N GLY A 93 -8.01 -3.06 1.38
CA GLY A 93 -7.43 -4.02 0.45
C GLY A 93 -8.34 -5.22 0.28
N PHE A 94 -8.04 -6.06 -0.69
CA PHE A 94 -8.74 -7.34 -0.93
C PHE A 94 -7.93 -8.27 -1.81
N VAL A 95 -8.14 -9.58 -1.63
CA VAL A 95 -7.57 -10.66 -2.43
C VAL A 95 -8.29 -10.73 -3.78
N ARG A 96 -7.53 -10.96 -4.86
CA ARG A 96 -8.07 -11.24 -6.20
C ARG A 96 -7.44 -12.48 -6.79
N SER A 97 -8.07 -13.02 -7.83
CA SER A 97 -7.48 -14.12 -8.60
C SER A 97 -6.18 -13.67 -9.29
N GLY A 98 -5.21 -14.58 -9.42
CA GLY A 98 -3.87 -14.27 -9.93
C GLY A 98 -3.83 -13.69 -11.34
N ASN A 99 -4.77 -14.09 -12.21
CA ASN A 99 -4.94 -13.58 -13.56
C ASN A 99 -5.62 -12.19 -13.65
N THR A 100 -5.97 -11.58 -12.52
CA THR A 100 -6.63 -10.27 -12.50
C THR A 100 -5.64 -9.16 -12.87
N TYR A 101 -6.01 -8.31 -13.83
CA TYR A 101 -5.21 -7.13 -14.19
C TYR A 101 -5.06 -6.18 -12.99
N THR A 102 -3.86 -5.62 -12.80
CA THR A 102 -3.48 -4.84 -11.62
C THR A 102 -4.48 -3.75 -11.25
N ALA A 103 -4.98 -2.99 -12.24
CA ALA A 103 -5.90 -1.88 -12.03
C ALA A 103 -7.35 -2.29 -11.72
N ASN A 104 -7.73 -3.55 -11.94
CA ASN A 104 -9.12 -3.99 -11.77
C ASN A 104 -9.56 -3.87 -10.30
N GLY A 105 -10.66 -3.15 -10.06
CA GLY A 105 -11.19 -2.86 -8.74
C GLY A 105 -10.58 -1.64 -8.04
N ALA A 106 -9.59 -0.96 -8.64
CA ALA A 106 -8.96 0.20 -8.02
C ALA A 106 -9.89 1.42 -7.95
N ALA A 107 -10.71 1.65 -8.98
CA ALA A 107 -11.69 2.75 -8.97
C ALA A 107 -12.75 2.55 -7.87
N GLU A 108 -13.20 1.31 -7.69
CA GLU A 108 -14.15 0.90 -6.66
C GLU A 108 -13.53 1.02 -5.27
N MET A 109 -12.26 0.62 -5.11
CA MET A 109 -11.48 0.84 -3.88
C MET A 109 -11.36 2.34 -3.55
N ILE A 110 -11.06 3.19 -4.54
CA ILE A 110 -10.97 4.65 -4.37
C ILE A 110 -12.30 5.22 -3.89
N LYS A 111 -13.41 4.83 -4.51
CA LYS A 111 -14.77 5.25 -4.10
C LYS A 111 -15.06 4.85 -2.65
N GLU A 112 -14.73 3.61 -2.29
CA GLU A 112 -14.94 3.10 -0.92
C GLU A 112 -14.09 3.86 0.11
N ILE A 113 -12.83 4.12 -0.21
CA ILE A 113 -11.94 4.92 0.65
C ILE A 113 -12.53 6.30 0.87
N VAL A 114 -12.86 7.03 -0.20
CA VAL A 114 -13.40 8.39 -0.11
C VAL A 114 -14.71 8.40 0.66
N ALA A 115 -15.63 7.49 0.36
CA ALA A 115 -16.91 7.38 1.07
C ALA A 115 -16.75 7.11 2.56
N ASN A 116 -15.66 6.45 2.96
CA ASN A 116 -15.38 6.22 4.36
C ASN A 116 -14.70 7.41 5.03
N ILE A 117 -13.62 7.95 4.47
CA ILE A 117 -12.70 8.81 5.24
C ILE A 117 -12.72 10.28 4.85
N LYS A 118 -13.27 10.65 3.70
CA LYS A 118 -13.22 12.03 3.23
C LYS A 118 -14.13 12.92 4.06
N SER A 119 -13.61 14.09 4.41
CA SER A 119 -14.30 15.23 5.00
C SER A 119 -13.85 16.51 4.30
N ASP A 120 -14.55 17.62 4.50
CA ASP A 120 -14.22 18.90 3.87
C ASP A 120 -12.82 19.38 4.23
N ASP A 121 -12.35 19.08 5.45
CA ASP A 121 -11.03 19.48 5.95
C ASP A 121 -9.88 18.52 5.59
N LEU A 122 -10.16 17.45 4.81
CA LEU A 122 -9.17 16.42 4.48
C LEU A 122 -8.90 16.36 2.98
N GLU A 123 -7.71 16.80 2.58
CA GLU A 123 -7.19 16.56 1.24
C GLU A 123 -6.64 15.13 1.11
N ILE A 124 -7.04 14.42 0.06
CA ILE A 124 -6.56 13.07 -0.23
C ILE A 124 -5.86 13.08 -1.59
N LEU A 125 -4.59 12.68 -1.60
CA LEU A 125 -3.82 12.42 -2.80
C LEU A 125 -3.68 10.91 -3.02
N PHE A 126 -4.11 10.40 -4.18
CA PHE A 126 -3.86 9.02 -4.59
C PHE A 126 -2.56 8.92 -5.39
N ARG A 127 -1.64 8.06 -4.95
CA ARG A 127 -0.35 7.82 -5.62
C ARG A 127 -0.24 6.37 -6.09
N MET A 128 0.09 6.18 -7.37
CA MET A 128 0.03 4.85 -8.00
C MET A 128 1.10 4.70 -9.10
N ASP A 129 1.53 3.47 -9.39
CA ASP A 129 2.45 3.22 -10.50
C ASP A 129 1.75 3.13 -11.87
N SER A 130 2.55 2.88 -12.90
CA SER A 130 2.09 2.74 -14.28
C SER A 130 1.16 1.55 -14.53
N GLY A 131 1.07 0.58 -13.61
CA GLY A 131 0.07 -0.48 -13.66
C GLY A 131 -1.37 0.05 -13.48
N TYR A 132 -1.51 1.24 -12.89
CA TYR A 132 -2.78 1.93 -12.62
C TYR A 132 -3.01 3.15 -13.51
N PHE A 133 -2.18 3.34 -14.52
CA PHE A 133 -2.35 4.41 -15.51
C PHE A 133 -3.54 4.08 -16.44
N ASP A 134 -4.73 4.48 -16.00
CA ASP A 134 -6.03 4.19 -16.62
C ASP A 134 -6.95 5.40 -16.46
N GLU A 135 -7.70 5.74 -17.52
CA GLU A 135 -8.55 6.93 -17.52
C GLU A 135 -9.70 6.84 -16.54
N LYS A 136 -10.35 5.68 -16.42
CA LYS A 136 -11.49 5.50 -15.51
C LYS A 136 -11.08 5.71 -14.05
N ILE A 137 -9.86 5.31 -13.69
CA ILE A 137 -9.28 5.57 -12.36
C ILE A 137 -9.10 7.07 -12.13
N ILE A 138 -8.50 7.76 -13.11
CA ILE A 138 -8.25 9.19 -13.01
C ILE A 138 -9.57 9.98 -12.92
N GLU A 139 -10.54 9.68 -13.78
CA GLU A 139 -11.87 10.30 -13.76
C GLU A 139 -12.60 10.03 -12.45
N THR A 140 -12.45 8.83 -11.89
CA THR A 140 -13.02 8.51 -10.57
C THR A 140 -12.42 9.41 -9.50
N ILE A 141 -11.10 9.61 -9.49
CA ILE A 141 -10.44 10.49 -8.51
C ILE A 141 -10.84 11.96 -8.71
N GLU A 142 -10.91 12.42 -9.97
CA GLU A 142 -11.35 13.77 -10.34
C GLU A 142 -12.79 14.04 -9.88
N SER A 143 -13.72 13.12 -10.16
CA SER A 143 -15.15 13.27 -9.79
C SER A 143 -15.38 13.28 -8.27
N LEU A 144 -14.47 12.66 -7.51
CA LEU A 144 -14.49 12.67 -6.05
C LEU A 144 -13.79 13.91 -5.46
N GLY A 145 -13.27 14.82 -6.29
CA GLY A 145 -12.57 16.03 -5.86
C GLY A 145 -11.27 15.74 -5.11
N CYS A 146 -10.58 14.63 -5.44
CA CYS A 146 -9.32 14.24 -4.83
C CYS A 146 -8.13 14.53 -5.76
N LYS A 147 -6.91 14.52 -5.21
CA LYS A 147 -5.69 14.69 -5.98
C LYS A 147 -5.15 13.34 -6.44
N TYR A 148 -4.39 13.33 -7.53
CA TYR A 148 -3.67 12.14 -7.98
C TYR A 148 -2.27 12.45 -8.48
N LEU A 149 -1.39 11.45 -8.33
CA LEU A 149 -0.06 11.40 -8.90
C LEU A 149 0.22 9.97 -9.35
N ILE A 150 0.13 9.74 -10.67
CA ILE A 150 0.25 8.39 -11.24
C ILE A 150 1.42 8.39 -12.23
N LYS A 151 2.34 7.43 -12.12
CA LYS A 151 3.36 7.26 -13.16
C LYS A 151 2.67 6.80 -14.44
N ALA A 152 2.88 7.53 -15.52
CA ALA A 152 2.30 7.19 -16.82
C ALA A 152 3.17 6.14 -17.54
N LYS A 153 2.52 5.33 -18.38
CA LYS A 153 3.23 4.48 -19.33
C LYS A 153 3.80 5.38 -20.45
N SER A 154 4.94 4.98 -21.01
CA SER A 154 5.51 5.65 -22.17
C SER A 154 4.65 5.35 -23.40
N TYR A 155 3.91 6.35 -23.88
CA TYR A 155 3.12 6.30 -25.12
C TYR A 155 3.81 7.14 -26.18
N SER A 156 3.74 6.72 -27.45
CA SER A 156 4.36 7.43 -28.57
C SER A 156 3.97 8.91 -28.62
N THR A 157 2.71 9.25 -28.33
CA THR A 157 2.22 10.63 -28.25
C THR A 157 2.94 11.48 -27.19
N LEU A 158 3.25 10.90 -26.03
CA LEU A 158 3.96 11.60 -24.95
C LEU A 158 5.45 11.70 -25.26
N THR A 159 6.03 10.61 -25.76
CA THR A 159 7.45 10.54 -26.11
C THR A 159 7.78 11.51 -27.24
N SER A 160 6.99 11.55 -28.32
CA SER A 160 7.24 12.45 -29.45
C SER A 160 7.16 13.92 -29.07
N GLN A 161 6.25 14.29 -28.16
CA GLN A 161 6.19 15.64 -27.61
C GLN A 161 7.41 15.92 -26.74
N ALA A 162 7.74 15.04 -25.80
CA ALA A 162 8.86 15.23 -24.88
C ALA A 162 10.23 15.27 -25.58
N THR A 163 10.39 14.61 -26.73
CA THR A 163 11.63 14.62 -27.53
C THR A 163 11.64 15.69 -28.62
N ASN A 164 10.60 16.50 -28.74
CA ASN A 164 10.58 17.59 -29.69
C ASN A 164 11.65 18.63 -29.32
N SER A 165 12.43 19.10 -30.30
CA SER A 165 13.49 20.08 -30.10
C SER A 165 13.01 21.41 -29.53
N SER A 166 11.71 21.73 -29.65
CA SER A 166 11.11 22.93 -29.05
C SER A 166 10.84 22.82 -27.56
N ILE A 167 10.85 21.61 -26.99
CA ILE A 167 10.57 21.41 -25.56
C ILE A 167 11.82 21.70 -24.74
N VAL A 168 11.68 22.61 -23.78
CA VAL A 168 12.74 22.98 -22.85
C VAL A 168 12.54 22.20 -21.55
N PHE A 169 13.61 21.52 -21.13
CA PHE A 169 13.70 20.93 -19.79
C PHE A 169 14.37 21.92 -18.86
N VAL A 170 13.74 22.15 -17.71
CA VAL A 170 14.25 23.01 -16.65
C VAL A 170 14.87 22.13 -15.58
N LYS A 171 16.12 22.43 -15.23
CA LYS A 171 16.80 21.80 -14.10
C LYS A 171 16.38 22.51 -12.82
N GLY A 172 15.73 21.79 -11.92
CA GLY A 172 15.34 22.32 -10.61
C GLY A 172 16.51 22.36 -9.62
N GLU A 173 16.22 22.85 -8.40
CA GLU A 173 17.20 23.04 -7.33
C GLU A 173 17.80 21.71 -6.84
N GLU A 174 17.01 20.63 -6.91
CA GLU A 174 17.42 19.28 -6.50
C GLU A 174 18.06 18.52 -7.68
N GLY A 175 18.37 19.24 -8.77
CA GLY A 175 19.11 18.76 -9.92
C GLY A 175 18.29 17.94 -10.91
N ARG A 176 16.96 17.86 -10.78
CA ARG A 176 16.11 17.11 -11.70
C ARG A 176 15.76 17.94 -12.92
N GLU A 177 15.97 17.37 -14.11
CA GLU A 177 15.51 17.96 -15.35
C GLU A 177 14.05 17.55 -15.60
N THR A 178 13.17 18.54 -15.67
CA THR A 178 11.74 18.31 -15.85
C THR A 178 11.09 19.29 -16.83
N THR A 179 9.97 18.90 -17.40
CA THR A 179 9.11 19.76 -18.24
C THR A 179 7.64 19.36 -18.06
N GLU A 180 6.73 20.18 -18.57
CA GLU A 180 5.28 19.98 -18.48
C GLU A 180 4.65 19.89 -19.85
N LEU A 181 3.72 18.94 -20.00
CA LEU A 181 2.88 18.79 -21.18
C LEU A 181 1.42 18.83 -20.73
N TYR A 182 0.58 19.57 -21.42
CA TYR A 182 -0.87 19.55 -21.24
C TYR A 182 -1.47 18.92 -22.48
N THR A 183 -1.85 17.65 -22.38
CA THR A 183 -2.29 16.86 -23.53
C THR A 183 -3.21 15.74 -23.07
N LYS A 184 -3.94 15.15 -24.00
CA LYS A 184 -4.64 13.88 -23.82
C LYS A 184 -3.99 12.77 -24.64
N LEU A 185 -4.20 11.53 -24.20
CA LEU A 185 -3.91 10.36 -25.04
C LEU A 185 -5.01 10.19 -26.08
N VAL A 186 -4.73 9.47 -27.16
CA VAL A 186 -5.65 9.28 -28.30
C VAL A 186 -7.04 8.77 -27.86
N LYS A 187 -7.09 7.94 -26.83
CA LYS A 187 -8.33 7.34 -26.32
C LYS A 187 -8.98 8.14 -25.18
N TRP A 188 -8.39 9.26 -24.81
CA TRP A 188 -8.82 10.05 -23.66
C TRP A 188 -9.64 11.26 -24.10
N GLU A 189 -10.63 11.60 -23.29
CA GLU A 189 -11.55 12.69 -23.61
C GLU A 189 -10.97 14.06 -23.21
N LYS A 190 -10.25 14.11 -22.09
CA LYS A 190 -9.77 15.34 -21.45
C LYS A 190 -8.25 15.47 -21.49
N ASP A 191 -7.79 16.68 -21.77
CA ASP A 191 -6.38 17.04 -21.57
C ASP A 191 -6.04 17.05 -20.09
N ARG A 192 -4.87 16.52 -19.75
CA ARG A 192 -4.37 16.42 -18.39
C ARG A 192 -2.94 16.92 -18.32
N ARG A 193 -2.53 17.37 -17.14
CA ARG A 193 -1.15 17.78 -16.87
C ARG A 193 -0.27 16.54 -16.73
N PHE A 194 0.74 16.48 -17.58
CA PHE A 194 1.83 15.51 -17.54
C PHE A 194 3.12 16.22 -17.15
N VAL A 195 3.80 15.70 -16.14
CA VAL A 195 5.18 16.07 -15.81
C VAL A 195 6.10 15.02 -16.41
N VAL A 196 7.13 15.48 -17.12
CA VAL A 196 8.14 14.61 -17.72
C VAL A 196 9.47 14.89 -17.04
N SER A 197 10.11 13.85 -16.51
CA SER A 197 11.49 13.89 -16.04
C SER A 197 12.39 13.14 -17.00
N ARG A 198 13.61 13.64 -17.21
CA ARG A 198 14.62 12.91 -17.96
C ARG A 198 15.86 12.66 -17.13
N VAL A 199 16.52 11.53 -17.37
CA VAL A 199 17.79 11.16 -16.75
C VAL A 199 18.76 10.73 -17.84
N LEU A 200 19.98 11.27 -17.82
CA LEU A 200 21.01 10.90 -18.78
C LEU A 200 21.41 9.43 -18.59
N LYS A 201 21.42 8.66 -19.67
CA LYS A 201 21.81 7.25 -19.64
C LYS A 201 23.29 7.07 -19.27
N PRO A 202 23.65 5.92 -18.66
CA PRO A 202 25.04 5.59 -18.40
C PRO A 202 25.90 5.66 -19.68
N GLU A 203 27.16 6.07 -19.54
CA GLU A 203 28.08 6.25 -20.68
C GLU A 203 28.21 4.99 -21.56
N LYS A 204 28.21 3.80 -20.95
CA LYS A 204 28.25 2.51 -21.67
C LYS A 204 27.07 2.30 -22.61
N GLU A 205 25.87 2.75 -22.23
CA GLU A 205 24.68 2.65 -23.06
C GLU A 205 24.68 3.72 -24.16
N ARG A 206 25.14 4.94 -23.83
CA ARG A 206 25.30 6.02 -24.81
C ARG A 206 26.35 5.70 -25.88
N ALA A 207 27.42 5.00 -25.51
CA ALA A 207 28.44 4.52 -26.46
C ALA A 207 27.91 3.43 -27.42
N GLN A 208 26.84 2.71 -27.06
CA GLN A 208 26.15 1.78 -27.97
C GLN A 208 25.09 2.49 -28.83
N LEU A 209 24.53 3.61 -28.37
CA LEU A 209 23.59 4.45 -29.12
C LEU A 209 24.25 5.21 -30.28
N SER A 210 25.56 5.41 -30.28
CA SER A 210 26.26 5.93 -31.47
C SER A 210 26.18 4.99 -32.68
N LEU A 211 25.80 3.72 -32.46
CA LEU A 211 25.56 2.70 -33.49
C LEU A 211 24.06 2.50 -33.81
N LEU A 212 23.13 3.05 -33.01
CA LEU A 212 21.68 2.85 -33.14
C LEU A 212 20.94 4.17 -32.83
N GLU A 213 20.12 4.66 -33.75
CA GLU A 213 19.29 5.87 -33.55
C GLU A 213 18.41 5.76 -32.28
N GLY A 214 18.85 6.37 -31.19
CA GLY A 214 18.12 6.36 -29.93
C GLY A 214 18.49 7.53 -29.02
N SER A 215 17.60 7.87 -28.08
CA SER A 215 17.80 9.02 -27.19
C SER A 215 18.83 8.71 -26.10
N GLU A 216 19.70 9.69 -25.83
CA GLU A 216 20.68 9.68 -24.73
C GLU A 216 20.04 9.70 -23.34
N TYR A 217 18.74 9.98 -23.25
CA TYR A 217 18.01 10.11 -21.98
C TYR A 217 16.95 9.03 -21.83
N ASP A 218 16.70 8.64 -20.58
CA ASP A 218 15.49 7.94 -20.16
C ASP A 218 14.43 8.94 -19.72
N TYR A 219 13.22 8.80 -20.25
CA TYR A 219 12.09 9.68 -19.94
C TYR A 219 11.09 8.97 -19.01
N PHE A 220 10.70 9.67 -17.96
CA PHE A 220 9.71 9.24 -16.98
C PHE A 220 8.52 10.20 -17.01
N PHE A 221 7.34 9.67 -17.26
CA PHE A 221 6.11 10.44 -17.38
C PHE A 221 5.25 10.27 -16.13
N PHE A 222 4.63 11.35 -15.67
CA PHE A 222 3.72 11.37 -14.54
C PHE A 222 2.47 12.16 -14.93
N VAL A 223 1.28 11.66 -14.61
CA VAL A 223 0.03 12.41 -14.77
C VAL A 223 -0.44 12.86 -13.39
N THR A 224 -0.84 14.13 -13.27
CA THR A 224 -1.25 14.70 -11.98
C THR A 224 -2.24 15.87 -12.14
N ASN A 225 -3.11 16.09 -11.15
CA ASN A 225 -3.92 17.30 -11.01
C ASN A 225 -3.49 18.18 -9.81
N THR A 226 -2.28 17.94 -9.30
CA THR A 226 -1.68 18.77 -8.25
C THR A 226 -1.14 20.07 -8.83
N THR A 227 -0.97 21.07 -7.97
CA THR A 227 -0.34 22.36 -8.30
C THR A 227 1.16 22.39 -7.95
N LEU A 228 1.73 21.23 -7.56
CA LEU A 228 3.15 21.11 -7.23
C LEU A 228 4.02 21.43 -8.45
N LEU A 229 5.17 22.06 -8.23
CA LEU A 229 6.18 22.25 -9.27
C LEU A 229 6.66 20.90 -9.85
N SER A 230 7.02 20.88 -11.12
CA SER A 230 7.42 19.67 -11.84
C SER A 230 8.49 18.83 -11.13
N GLU A 231 9.58 19.44 -10.65
CA GLU A 231 10.59 18.72 -9.88
C GLU A 231 10.02 18.11 -8.58
N LYS A 232 9.17 18.86 -7.87
CA LYS A 232 8.54 18.37 -6.64
C LYS A 232 7.56 17.24 -6.92
N VAL A 233 6.89 17.21 -8.07
CA VAL A 233 6.06 16.07 -8.51
C VAL A 233 6.89 14.79 -8.59
N VAL A 234 8.08 14.85 -9.20
CA VAL A 234 8.98 13.69 -9.33
C VAL A 234 9.45 13.21 -7.95
N ILE A 235 9.95 14.13 -7.12
CA ILE A 235 10.43 13.80 -5.76
C ILE A 235 9.30 13.23 -4.89
N TYR A 236 8.10 13.80 -5.01
CA TYR A 236 6.94 13.32 -4.28
C TYR A 236 6.48 11.94 -4.76
N TYR A 237 6.63 11.65 -6.07
CA TYR A 237 6.38 10.31 -6.60
C TYR A 237 7.39 9.29 -6.06
N GLU A 238 8.68 9.63 -5.98
CA GLU A 238 9.74 8.71 -5.54
C GLU A 238 9.52 8.18 -4.11
N LYS A 239 8.86 8.96 -3.24
CA LYS A 239 8.42 8.51 -1.90
C LYS A 239 7.47 7.29 -1.94
N ARG A 240 6.83 6.98 -3.08
CA ARG A 240 6.02 5.76 -3.28
C ARG A 240 6.81 4.48 -2.98
N GLY A 241 8.14 4.51 -3.09
CA GLY A 241 8.99 3.38 -2.70
C GLY A 241 8.75 2.89 -1.26
N ASN A 242 8.20 3.75 -0.39
CA ASN A 242 7.78 3.37 0.95
C ASN A 242 6.64 2.35 0.96
N ALA A 243 5.70 2.42 0.02
CA ALA A 243 4.59 1.47 -0.08
C ALA A 243 5.06 0.03 -0.30
N GLU A 244 6.14 -0.14 -1.09
CA GLU A 244 6.77 -1.45 -1.28
C GLU A 244 7.30 -2.00 0.05
N ASN A 245 7.85 -1.14 0.91
CA ASN A 245 8.32 -1.53 2.24
C ASN A 245 7.16 -1.93 3.16
N TYR A 246 6.02 -1.23 3.11
CA TYR A 246 4.82 -1.59 3.89
C TYR A 246 4.26 -2.94 3.44
N ILE A 247 4.22 -3.19 2.12
CA ILE A 247 3.79 -4.47 1.57
C ILE A 247 4.77 -5.59 1.96
N LYS A 248 6.08 -5.32 1.96
CA LYS A 248 7.08 -6.27 2.46
C LYS A 248 6.87 -6.57 3.94
N GLU A 249 6.68 -5.57 4.80
CA GLU A 249 6.40 -5.76 6.22
C GLU A 249 5.11 -6.59 6.42
N ALA A 250 4.03 -6.27 5.72
CA ALA A 250 2.79 -7.05 5.76
C ALA A 250 3.01 -8.50 5.28
N LYS A 251 3.74 -8.71 4.19
CA LYS A 251 4.00 -10.06 3.66
C LYS A 251 4.86 -10.91 4.58
N TYR A 252 5.96 -10.37 5.07
CA TYR A 252 6.99 -11.13 5.77
C TYR A 252 6.72 -11.19 7.28
N ASP A 253 6.35 -10.07 7.90
CA ASP A 253 6.22 -10.02 9.36
C ASP A 253 4.81 -10.36 9.84
N MET A 254 3.79 -10.09 9.02
CA MET A 254 2.40 -10.47 9.28
C MET A 254 1.96 -11.76 8.59
N ALA A 255 2.89 -12.42 7.88
CA ALA A 255 2.66 -13.69 7.19
C ALA A 255 1.49 -13.65 6.18
N VAL A 256 1.17 -12.47 5.62
CA VAL A 256 0.15 -12.32 4.56
C VAL A 256 0.47 -13.20 3.34
N GLY A 257 1.74 -13.59 3.16
CA GLY A 257 2.20 -14.56 2.15
C GLY A 257 1.69 -16.01 2.31
N HIS A 258 1.03 -16.36 3.41
CA HIS A 258 0.63 -17.73 3.74
C HIS A 258 -0.90 -17.90 3.80
N LEU A 259 -1.58 -17.56 2.70
CA LEU A 259 -3.01 -17.84 2.51
C LEU A 259 -3.22 -19.32 2.13
N LEU A 260 -3.25 -20.18 3.15
CA LEU A 260 -3.20 -21.63 3.00
C LEU A 260 -4.59 -22.31 2.97
N LEU A 261 -5.68 -21.58 3.23
CA LEU A 261 -7.01 -22.17 3.33
C LEU A 261 -7.56 -22.51 1.95
N LYS A 262 -8.41 -23.55 1.86
CA LYS A 262 -9.02 -23.95 0.58
C LYS A 262 -10.05 -22.95 0.07
N SER A 263 -10.82 -22.35 0.96
CA SER A 263 -11.85 -21.36 0.61
C SER A 263 -11.25 -19.99 0.35
N PHE A 264 -11.74 -19.34 -0.72
CA PHE A 264 -11.35 -17.98 -1.08
C PHE A 264 -11.73 -16.99 0.02
N TRP A 265 -12.97 -17.05 0.50
CA TRP A 265 -13.48 -16.13 1.52
C TRP A 265 -12.80 -16.32 2.88
N ALA A 266 -12.38 -17.54 3.21
CA ALA A 266 -11.62 -17.79 4.41
C ALA A 266 -10.21 -17.16 4.32
N ASN A 267 -9.56 -17.25 3.15
CA ASN A 267 -8.28 -16.56 2.91
C ASN A 267 -8.44 -15.03 2.96
N GLU A 268 -9.50 -14.49 2.37
CA GLU A 268 -9.82 -13.06 2.46
C GLU A 268 -10.04 -12.63 3.92
N ALA A 269 -10.79 -13.40 4.72
CA ALA A 269 -11.00 -13.10 6.13
C ALA A 269 -9.68 -13.10 6.93
N VAL A 270 -8.82 -14.11 6.70
CA VAL A 270 -7.46 -14.18 7.28
C VAL A 270 -6.65 -12.95 6.91
N PHE A 271 -6.65 -12.56 5.64
CA PHE A 271 -6.00 -11.35 5.16
C PHE A 271 -6.51 -10.09 5.90
N GLN A 272 -7.82 -9.91 6.01
CA GLN A 272 -8.38 -8.73 6.68
C GLN A 272 -8.02 -8.67 8.18
N MET A 273 -7.98 -9.82 8.88
CA MET A 273 -7.57 -9.86 10.28
C MET A 273 -6.07 -9.61 10.48
N MET A 274 -5.23 -10.07 9.54
CA MET A 274 -3.80 -9.73 9.55
C MET A 274 -3.64 -8.22 9.42
N MET A 275 -4.34 -7.58 8.49
CA MET A 275 -4.26 -6.13 8.33
C MET A 275 -4.89 -5.35 9.49
N LEU A 276 -5.93 -5.90 10.12
CA LEU A 276 -6.48 -5.34 11.36
C LEU A 276 -5.44 -5.36 12.49
N SER A 277 -4.76 -6.49 12.66
CA SER A 277 -3.69 -6.64 13.64
C SER A 277 -2.54 -5.67 13.37
N TYR A 278 -2.23 -5.40 12.10
CA TYR A 278 -1.23 -4.40 11.69
C TYR A 278 -1.64 -2.99 12.15
N ASN A 279 -2.87 -2.57 11.89
CA ASN A 279 -3.36 -1.26 12.34
C ASN A 279 -3.50 -1.14 13.85
N LEU A 280 -3.90 -2.21 14.55
CA LEU A 280 -3.95 -2.23 16.01
C LEU A 280 -2.55 -2.08 16.63
N PHE A 281 -1.53 -2.70 16.01
CA PHE A 281 -0.15 -2.46 16.38
C PHE A 281 0.25 -0.99 16.21
N LEU A 282 -0.12 -0.36 15.08
CA LEU A 282 0.14 1.07 14.90
C LEU A 282 -0.55 1.91 15.98
N LEU A 283 -1.83 1.65 16.27
CA LEU A 283 -2.55 2.35 17.34
C LEU A 283 -1.86 2.21 18.70
N PHE A 284 -1.40 1.00 19.05
CA PHE A 284 -0.66 0.80 20.28
C PHE A 284 0.62 1.63 20.31
N LYS A 285 1.36 1.73 19.19
CA LYS A 285 2.54 2.61 19.11
C LYS A 285 2.16 4.06 19.38
N PHE A 286 1.10 4.56 18.75
CA PHE A 286 0.62 5.94 18.91
C PHE A 286 0.14 6.23 20.35
N ASP A 287 -0.53 5.28 21.00
CA ASP A 287 -1.17 5.50 22.31
C ASP A 287 -0.22 5.25 23.49
N SER A 288 0.70 4.30 23.35
CA SER A 288 1.37 3.67 24.51
C SER A 288 2.88 3.83 24.52
N LEU A 289 3.52 4.04 23.36
CA LEU A 289 4.98 4.07 23.25
C LEU A 289 5.52 5.49 23.06
N ASP A 290 6.76 5.69 23.47
CA ASP A 290 7.50 6.93 23.22
C ASP A 290 8.00 6.98 21.77
N SER A 291 8.25 8.19 21.27
CA SER A 291 8.65 8.44 19.88
C SER A 291 9.94 7.69 19.46
N SER A 292 10.82 7.39 20.41
CA SER A 292 12.04 6.60 20.22
C SER A 292 11.76 5.14 19.79
N GLU A 293 10.60 4.59 20.16
CA GLU A 293 10.19 3.22 19.84
C GLU A 293 9.38 3.12 18.53
N TYR A 294 9.03 4.25 17.90
CA TYR A 294 8.15 4.27 16.71
C TYR A 294 8.76 3.60 15.47
N ARG A 295 10.10 3.49 15.42
CA ARG A 295 10.85 2.84 14.33
C ARG A 295 10.84 1.31 14.42
N GLN A 296 10.23 0.72 15.46
CA GLN A 296 10.20 -0.73 15.60
C GLN A 296 9.33 -1.39 14.53
N GLN A 297 9.88 -2.44 13.92
CA GLN A 297 9.14 -3.39 13.09
C GLN A 297 8.21 -4.26 13.94
N ILE A 298 7.11 -4.71 13.35
CA ILE A 298 6.10 -5.51 14.05
C ILE A 298 6.64 -6.81 14.67
N LYS A 299 7.68 -7.41 14.08
CA LYS A 299 8.36 -8.59 14.65
C LYS A 299 9.01 -8.29 15.99
N THR A 300 9.74 -7.17 16.09
CA THR A 300 10.37 -6.71 17.34
C THR A 300 9.30 -6.39 18.37
N PHE A 301 8.24 -5.68 17.96
CA PHE A 301 7.11 -5.40 18.82
C PHE A 301 6.49 -6.68 19.38
N ARG A 302 6.22 -7.68 18.54
CA ARG A 302 5.64 -8.95 18.98
C ARG A 302 6.48 -9.61 20.05
N LEU A 303 7.82 -9.59 19.93
CA LEU A 303 8.71 -10.18 20.93
C LEU A 303 8.81 -9.36 22.23
N LYS A 304 8.68 -8.03 22.15
CA LYS A 304 8.72 -7.12 23.30
C LYS A 304 7.38 -6.95 24.03
N TYR A 305 6.25 -7.14 23.34
CA TYR A 305 4.96 -6.69 23.85
C TYR A 305 3.84 -7.74 23.82
N VAL A 306 4.02 -8.83 23.07
CA VAL A 306 2.96 -9.84 22.88
C VAL A 306 3.44 -11.24 23.29
N PHE A 307 4.69 -11.58 22.98
CA PHE A 307 5.28 -12.88 23.26
C PHE A 307 6.09 -12.85 24.55
N LEU A 308 5.38 -12.79 25.67
CA LEU A 308 5.97 -12.80 27.01
C LEU A 308 5.30 -13.82 27.91
N ALA A 309 6.06 -14.32 28.88
CA ALA A 309 5.52 -15.11 29.97
C ALA A 309 4.94 -14.17 31.04
N ALA A 310 3.66 -14.36 31.36
CA ALA A 310 2.99 -13.63 32.42
C ALA A 310 2.05 -14.57 33.19
N LYS A 311 1.88 -14.32 34.48
CA LYS A 311 0.87 -14.99 35.30
C LYS A 311 -0.38 -14.14 35.34
N ILE A 312 -1.49 -14.66 34.80
CA ILE A 312 -2.80 -14.02 34.88
C ILE A 312 -3.49 -14.50 36.15
N ILE A 313 -3.81 -13.56 37.04
CA ILE A 313 -4.54 -13.81 38.29
C ILE A 313 -5.91 -13.17 38.17
N LYS A 314 -6.96 -13.98 38.16
CA LYS A 314 -8.34 -13.50 38.19
C LYS A 314 -8.84 -13.47 39.63
N THR A 315 -9.39 -12.33 40.03
CA THR A 315 -10.14 -12.17 41.27
C THR A 315 -11.61 -11.84 40.92
N ALA A 316 -12.51 -11.78 41.91
CA ALA A 316 -13.91 -11.47 41.67
C ALA A 316 -14.14 -10.09 40.99
N ARG A 317 -13.20 -9.15 41.14
CA ARG A 317 -13.33 -7.77 40.64
C ARG A 317 -12.26 -7.35 39.63
N TYR A 318 -11.12 -8.05 39.60
CA TYR A 318 -9.96 -7.62 38.82
C TYR A 318 -9.27 -8.78 38.11
N VAL A 319 -8.72 -8.49 36.93
CA VAL A 319 -7.77 -9.34 36.22
C VAL A 319 -6.39 -8.70 36.36
N ILE A 320 -5.46 -9.38 37.02
CA ILE A 320 -4.11 -8.88 37.28
C ILE A 320 -3.13 -9.66 36.40
N MET A 321 -2.33 -8.94 35.61
CA MET A 321 -1.23 -9.51 34.84
C MET A 321 0.09 -9.31 35.59
N LYS A 322 0.67 -10.38 36.14
CA LYS A 322 2.00 -10.35 36.75
C LYS A 322 3.08 -10.71 35.74
N LEU A 323 3.97 -9.77 35.48
CA LEU A 323 5.18 -9.94 34.67
C LEU A 323 6.36 -10.40 35.53
N SER A 324 7.41 -10.91 34.88
CA SER A 324 8.71 -11.11 35.55
C SER A 324 9.20 -9.77 36.13
N GLU A 325 9.76 -9.78 37.34
CA GLU A 325 10.25 -8.57 38.01
C GLU A 325 11.29 -7.83 37.16
N ASN A 326 12.16 -8.60 36.49
CA ASN A 326 13.23 -8.07 35.64
C ASN A 326 12.81 -7.90 34.18
N TYR A 327 11.51 -7.83 33.87
CA TYR A 327 11.08 -7.64 32.48
C TYR A 327 11.45 -6.23 31.99
N PRO A 328 12.29 -6.07 30.95
CA PRO A 328 12.84 -4.78 30.57
C PRO A 328 11.80 -3.70 30.21
N TYR A 329 10.61 -4.11 29.77
CA TYR A 329 9.55 -3.21 29.30
C TYR A 329 8.35 -3.12 30.24
N LYS A 330 8.49 -3.53 31.52
CA LYS A 330 7.39 -3.58 32.49
C LYS A 330 6.63 -2.25 32.63
N GLY A 331 7.35 -1.12 32.61
CA GLY A 331 6.75 0.23 32.75
C GLY A 331 5.72 0.56 31.66
N VAL A 332 5.86 0.03 30.45
CA VAL A 332 4.86 0.22 29.38
C VAL A 332 3.53 -0.43 29.76
N TYR A 333 3.57 -1.63 30.36
CA TYR A 333 2.36 -2.33 30.79
C TYR A 333 1.71 -1.66 31.99
N GLU A 334 2.52 -1.19 32.94
CA GLU A 334 2.02 -0.43 34.10
C GLU A 334 1.31 0.86 33.66
N LYS A 335 1.75 1.49 32.57
CA LYS A 335 1.07 2.66 31.98
C LYS A 335 -0.23 2.29 31.24
N CYS A 336 -0.29 1.11 30.61
CA CYS A 336 -1.38 0.72 29.71
C CYS A 336 -2.49 -0.11 30.36
N LEU A 337 -2.24 -0.74 31.51
CA LEU A 337 -3.18 -1.62 32.22
C LEU A 337 -3.96 -0.89 33.34
N VAL A 338 -3.87 0.44 33.40
CA VAL A 338 -4.58 1.28 34.39
C VAL A 338 -6.05 1.44 34.05
#